data_AF-A0A954N6H6-F1
#
_entry.id   AF-A0A954N6H6-F1
#
_cell.length_a   1.000
_cell.length_b   1.000
_cell.length_c   1.000
_cell.angle_alpha   90.00
_cell.angle_beta   90.00
_cell.angle_gamma   90.00
#
_symmetry.space_group_name_H-M   'P 1'
#
loop_
_entity.id
_entity.type
_entity.pdbx_description
1 polymer ?
#
loop_
_entity_poly.entity_id
_entity_poly.type
_entity_poly.pdbx_seq_one_letter_code
_entity_poly.pdbx_strand_id
1 'polypeptide(L)' 'MKTELSLSCSRRYLVRFHPKRIPHAFTDVLIIGGGIAGLRGAIAAEEGSDVLIVTKDRLQQSNSAYAQGGIAGVLDPL' A
#
# COMPACT_ATOMS: atom_id res chain seq x y z
N MET A 1 -13.12 -9.46 -3.16
CA MET A 1 -12.71 -9.24 -4.56
C MET A 1 -11.62 -8.17 -4.54
N LYS A 2 -10.37 -8.48 -4.93
CA LYS A 2 -9.28 -7.49 -4.92
C LYS A 2 -9.35 -6.71 -6.23
N THR A 3 -9.66 -5.43 -6.19
CA THR A 3 -9.71 -4.58 -7.38
C THR A 3 -8.37 -3.87 -7.53
N GLU A 4 -7.61 -4.22 -8.56
CA GLU A 4 -6.35 -3.52 -8.88
C GLU A 4 -6.68 -2.34 -9.81
N LEU A 5 -6.51 -1.11 -9.30
CA LEU A 5 -6.64 0.12 -10.08
C LEU A 5 -5.23 0.59 -10.47
N SER A 6 -4.90 0.52 -11.75
CA SER A 6 -3.65 1.07 -12.28
C SER A 6 -3.88 2.50 -12.77
N LEU A 7 -3.13 3.46 -12.24
CA LEU A 7 -3.14 4.86 -12.67
C LEU A 7 -1.83 5.15 -13.41
N SER A 8 -1.92 5.47 -14.71
CA SER A 8 -0.75 5.94 -15.45
C SER A 8 -0.48 7.42 -15.14
N CYS A 9 0.40 7.70 -14.16
CA CYS A 9 0.84 9.07 -13.90
C CYS A 9 2.08 9.39 -14.75
N SER A 10 1.88 10.06 -15.89
CA SER A 10 2.97 10.50 -16.78
C SER A 10 3.70 11.76 -16.28
N ARG A 11 3.21 12.41 -15.23
CA ARG A 11 3.77 13.66 -14.69
C ARG A 11 4.65 13.37 -13.48
N ARG A 12 5.96 13.56 -13.66
CA ARG A 12 6.97 13.45 -12.58
C ARG A 12 6.83 14.53 -11.51
N TYR A 13 6.24 15.68 -11.87
CA TYR A 13 6.07 16.82 -10.98
C TYR A 13 4.61 17.13 -10.75
N LEU A 14 4.29 17.49 -9.51
CA LEU A 14 2.99 18.02 -9.15
C LEU A 14 2.84 19.40 -9.81
N VAL A 15 1.97 19.52 -10.80
CA VAL A 15 1.53 20.83 -11.30
C VAL A 15 0.33 21.29 -10.51
N ARG A 16 -0.01 22.59 -10.59
CA ARG A 16 -1.28 23.08 -10.01
C ARG A 16 -2.44 22.23 -10.53
N PHE A 17 -3.20 21.65 -9.61
CA PHE A 17 -4.45 20.95 -9.90
C PHE A 17 -5.59 21.61 -9.11
N HIS A 18 -6.81 21.46 -9.63
CA HIS A 18 -8.00 21.96 -8.95
C HIS A 18 -8.64 20.81 -8.17
N PRO A 19 -8.77 20.86 -6.84
CA PRO A 19 -9.24 19.74 -6.03
C PRO A 19 -10.63 19.21 -6.43
N LYS A 20 -11.51 20.08 -6.94
CA LYS A 20 -12.85 19.70 -7.44
C LYS A 20 -12.85 19.04 -8.82
N ARG A 21 -11.70 18.96 -9.51
CA ARG A 21 -11.58 18.43 -10.88
C ARG A 21 -10.77 17.13 -10.95
N ILE A 22 -10.32 16.62 -9.81
CA ILE A 22 -9.61 15.34 -9.72
C ILE A 22 -10.56 14.26 -9.22
N PRO A 23 -10.42 12.99 -9.67
CA PRO A 23 -11.16 11.88 -9.10
C PRO A 23 -10.95 11.79 -7.59
N HIS A 24 -12.01 11.44 -6.87
CA HIS A 24 -11.96 11.17 -5.43
C HIS A 24 -12.16 9.68 -5.20
N ALA A 25 -11.39 9.14 -4.28
CA ALA A 25 -11.57 7.80 -3.73
C ALA A 25 -11.81 7.94 -2.23
N PHE A 26 -12.80 7.22 -1.72
CA PHE A 26 -13.15 7.18 -0.30
C PHE A 26 -12.96 5.76 0.18
N THR A 27 -12.49 5.61 1.40
CA THR A 27 -12.15 4.33 2.03
C THR A 27 -12.14 4.56 3.54
N ASP A 28 -12.30 3.50 4.34
CA ASP A 28 -12.21 3.61 5.79
C ASP A 28 -10.75 3.71 6.24
N VAL A 29 -9.87 2.97 5.56
CA VAL A 29 -8.43 2.93 5.85
C VAL A 29 -7.60 3.13 4.58
N LEU A 30 -6.86 4.23 4.53
CA LEU A 30 -5.88 4.50 3.47
C LEU A 30 -4.47 4.10 3.91
N ILE A 31 -3.85 3.19 3.17
CA ILE A 31 -2.46 2.76 3.38
C ILE A 31 -1.60 3.23 2.20
N ILE A 32 -0.56 4.01 2.49
CA ILE A 32 0.40 4.47 1.49
C ILE A 32 1.68 3.64 1.60
N GLY A 33 1.85 2.70 0.67
CA GLY A 33 2.99 1.80 0.56
C GLY A 33 2.59 0.33 0.58
N GLY A 34 2.96 -0.41 -0.49
CA GLY A 34 2.71 -1.85 -0.64
C GLY A 34 3.78 -2.77 -0.04
N GLY A 35 4.62 -2.27 0.87
CA GLY A 35 5.65 -3.08 1.54
C GLY A 35 5.09 -3.93 2.70
N ILE A 36 5.96 -4.67 3.40
CA ILE A 36 5.54 -5.60 4.48
C ILE A 36 4.74 -4.90 5.58
N ALA A 37 5.11 -3.67 5.95
CA ALA A 37 4.40 -2.90 6.99
C ALA A 37 2.98 -2.52 6.55
N GLY A 38 2.82 -2.02 5.32
CA GLY A 38 1.52 -1.63 4.78
C GLY A 38 0.59 -2.84 4.60
N LEU A 39 1.11 -3.94 4.04
CA LEU A 39 0.34 -5.18 3.88
C LEU A 39 -0.03 -5.79 5.24
N ARG A 40 0.87 -5.76 6.22
CA ARG A 40 0.57 -6.25 7.57
C ARG A 40 -0.50 -5.41 8.26
N GLY A 41 -0.46 -4.09 8.07
CA GLY A 41 -1.48 -3.15 8.54
C GLY A 41 -2.84 -3.41 7.89
N ALA A 42 -2.87 -3.68 6.58
CA ALA A 42 -4.11 -4.02 5.87
C ALA A 42 -4.76 -5.30 6.42
N ILE A 43 -3.96 -6.31 6.77
CA ILE A 43 -4.45 -7.54 7.41
C ILE A 43 -4.93 -7.28 8.85
N ALA A 44 -4.36 -6.28 9.53
CA ALA A 44 -4.74 -5.91 10.89
C ALA A 44 -5.96 -4.99 10.96
N ALA A 45 -6.45 -4.48 9.82
CA ALA A 45 -7.64 -3.65 9.78
C ALA A 45 -8.87 -4.42 10.27
N GLU A 46 -9.86 -3.70 10.79
CA GLU A 46 -11.11 -4.30 11.25
C GLU A 46 -11.79 -5.06 10.10
N GLU A 47 -12.33 -6.23 10.43
CA GLU A 47 -13.10 -7.01 9.47
C GLU A 47 -14.30 -6.19 8.96
N GLY A 48 -14.43 -6.09 7.63
CA GLY A 48 -15.46 -5.28 6.99
C GLY A 48 -15.07 -3.84 6.68
N SER A 49 -13.93 -3.33 7.17
CA SER A 49 -13.39 -2.03 6.71
C SER A 49 -13.03 -2.08 5.22
N ASP A 50 -13.37 -1.03 4.47
CA ASP A 50 -12.80 -0.81 3.15
C ASP A 50 -11.36 -0.30 3.31
N VAL A 51 -10.40 -1.04 2.75
CA VAL A 51 -8.97 -0.74 2.87
C VAL A 51 -8.37 -0.51 1.49
N LEU A 52 -7.93 0.72 1.23
CA LEU A 52 -7.24 1.10 0.00
C LEU A 52 -5.73 1.15 0.20
N ILE A 53 -4.99 0.33 -0.55
CA ILE A 53 -3.52 0.33 -0.56
C ILE A 53 -3.02 1.03 -1.82
N VAL A 54 -2.26 2.11 -1.64
CA VAL A 54 -1.63 2.86 -2.74
C VAL A 54 -0.14 2.57 -2.75
N THR A 55 0.37 2.11 -3.89
CA THR A 55 1.79 1.83 -4.10
C THR A 55 2.26 2.48 -5.41
N LYS A 56 3.54 2.85 -5.45
CA LYS A 56 4.15 3.50 -6.62
C LYS A 56 4.27 2.55 -7.83
N ASP A 57 4.37 1.26 -7.54
CA ASP A 57 4.57 0.19 -8.52
C ASP A 57 3.75 -1.04 -8.07
N ARG A 58 3.84 -2.17 -8.77
CA ARG A 58 3.15 -3.43 -8.45
C ARG A 58 3.36 -3.79 -6.98
N LEU A 59 2.38 -4.42 -6.33
CA LEU A 59 2.48 -4.79 -4.90
C LEU A 59 3.71 -5.65 -4.57
N GLN A 60 4.17 -6.47 -5.51
CA GLN A 60 5.37 -7.30 -5.37
C GLN A 60 6.67 -6.49 -5.46
N GLN A 61 6.62 -5.27 -6.01
CA GLN A 61 7.75 -4.36 -6.14
C GLN A 61 7.90 -3.52 -4.87
N SER A 62 8.60 -4.06 -3.88
CA SER A 62 8.95 -3.35 -2.65
C SER A 62 10.34 -3.77 -2.17
N ASN A 63 11.06 -2.87 -1.47
CA ASN A 63 12.36 -3.21 -0.88
C ASN A 63 12.25 -4.41 0.08
N SER A 64 11.11 -4.57 0.74
CA SER A 64 10.83 -5.73 1.60
C SER A 64 10.84 -7.05 0.82
N ALA A 65 10.35 -7.08 -0.41
CA ALA A 65 10.36 -8.27 -1.25
C ALA A 65 11.78 -8.68 -1.70
N TYR A 66 12.71 -7.73 -1.72
CA TYR A 66 14.12 -7.95 -2.08
C TYR A 66 15.03 -8.23 -0.87
N ALA A 67 14.48 -8.32 0.35
CA ALA A 67 15.28 -8.59 1.54
C ALA A 67 15.91 -10.00 1.48
N GLN A 68 17.23 -10.08 1.67
CA GLN A 68 18.00 -11.33 1.54
C GLN A 68 18.50 -11.91 2.87
N GLY A 69 18.48 -11.13 3.93
CA GLY A 69 18.91 -11.59 5.25
C GLY A 69 17.88 -12.54 5.86
N GLY A 70 17.12 -12.03 6.82
CA GLY A 70 16.06 -12.79 7.47
C GLY A 70 15.35 -11.93 8.52
N ILE A 71 14.30 -12.48 9.13
CA ILE A 71 13.62 -11.86 10.26
C ILE A 71 14.14 -12.52 11.53
N ALA A 72 14.79 -11.74 12.39
CA ALA A 72 15.22 -12.23 13.69
C ALA A 72 14.01 -12.39 14.62
N GLY A 73 13.90 -13.54 15.27
CA GLY A 73 12.87 -13.84 16.25
C GLY A 73 13.33 -14.98 17.14
N VAL A 74 12.92 -14.96 18.41
CA VAL A 74 13.15 -16.07 19.33
C VAL A 74 12.05 -17.09 19.07
N LEU A 75 12.43 -18.25 18.53
CA LEU A 75 11.48 -19.33 18.19
C LEU A 75 11.43 -20.41 19.26
N ASP A 76 12.52 -20.56 20.02
CA ASP A 76 12.61 -21.48 21.15
C ASP A 76 12.42 -20.68 22.46
N PRO A 77 11.45 -21.05 23.32
CA PRO A 77 11.24 -20.39 24.61
C PRO A 77 12.27 -20.77 25.70
N LEU A 78 13.22 -21.67 25.42
CA LEU A 78 14.25 -22.12 26.37
C LEU A 78 15.54 -21.29 26.33
#